data_AF-A0A4T0VGA0-F1
#
_entry.id   AF-A0A4T0VGA0-F1
#
_cell.length_a   1.000
_cell.length_b   1.000
_cell.length_c   1.000
_cell.angle_alpha   90.00
_cell.angle_beta   90.00
_cell.angle_gamma   90.00
#
_symmetry.space_group_name_H-M   'P 1'
#
loop_
_entity.id
_entity.type
_entity.pdbx_description
1 polymer ?
#
loop_
_entity_poly.entity_id
_entity_poly.type
_entity_poly.pdbx_seq_one_letter_code
_entity_poly.pdbx_strand_id
1 'polypeptide(L)'
;MSTAVRNPSGSGPFPAIISIGGAGIPIPATVVQITFGNDAFAVQNDRGSRAQGLFCNHLLYPLWPAAQCRRVRAWLGVTGCSGNGKVAFVVGTLEKRIALMIPQESGSGGSAYWHILGSENSKGKAIQMSGR
;
A
#
# COMPACT_ATOMS: atom_id res chain seq x y z
N MET A 1 -1.98 -14.88 7.15
CA MET A 1 -1.38 -13.55 6.92
C MET A 1 -1.54 -12.75 8.21
N SER A 2 -0.45 -12.33 8.86
CA SER A 2 -0.50 -11.55 10.11
C SER A 2 -0.18 -10.10 9.81
N THR A 3 -1.04 -9.19 10.25
CA THR A 3 -0.77 -7.74 10.23
C THR A 3 -0.05 -7.37 11.52
N ALA A 4 1.18 -6.86 11.42
CA ALA A 4 1.87 -6.34 12.59
C ALA A 4 1.27 -4.97 12.95
N VAL A 5 0.89 -4.78 14.22
CA VAL A 5 0.35 -3.51 14.73
C VAL A 5 1.29 -2.98 15.81
N ARG A 6 1.85 -1.79 15.59
CA ARG A 6 2.63 -1.06 16.58
C ARG A 6 1.79 0.08 17.12
N ASN A 7 1.45 0.00 18.40
CA ASN A 7 0.65 1.02 19.08
C ASN A 7 1.55 2.01 19.84
N PRO A 8 1.18 3.29 19.89
CA PRO A 8 1.69 4.24 20.88
C PRO A 8 1.31 3.81 22.30
N SER A 9 2.01 4.35 23.30
CA SER A 9 1.57 4.24 24.70
C SER A 9 0.33 5.11 24.96
N GLY A 10 -0.55 4.66 25.86
CA GLY A 10 -1.79 5.37 26.24
C GLY A 10 -3.07 4.70 25.78
N SER A 11 -4.22 5.26 26.18
CA SER A 11 -5.56 4.67 25.96
C SER A 11 -6.20 5.03 24.61
N GLY A 12 -5.63 5.97 23.84
CA GLY A 12 -6.15 6.40 22.55
C GLY A 12 -7.43 7.25 22.64
N PRO A 13 -8.06 7.60 21.50
CA PRO A 13 -7.80 7.09 20.14
C PRO A 13 -6.54 7.67 19.49
N PHE A 14 -5.93 6.89 18.60
CA PHE A 14 -4.76 7.30 17.83
C PHE A 14 -5.08 7.32 16.32
N PRO A 15 -4.48 8.23 15.53
CA PRO A 15 -4.43 8.07 14.09
C PRO A 15 -3.62 6.81 13.74
N ALA A 16 -3.89 6.21 12.59
CA ALA A 16 -3.17 5.04 12.11
C ALA A 16 -2.68 5.21 10.68
N ILE A 17 -1.53 4.63 10.35
CA ILE A 17 -0.99 4.52 9.00
C ILE A 17 -0.83 3.03 8.65
N ILE A 18 -1.47 2.63 7.55
CA ILE A 18 -1.26 1.33 6.91
C ILE A 18 -0.03 1.43 6.01
N SER A 19 0.98 0.62 6.31
CA SER A 19 2.21 0.50 5.54
C SER A 19 2.14 -0.76 4.68
N ILE A 20 2.11 -0.58 3.35
CA ILE A 20 2.05 -1.68 2.39
C ILE A 20 3.45 -2.30 2.24
N GLY A 21 3.60 -3.56 2.66
CA GLY A 21 4.87 -4.31 2.72
C GLY A 21 5.89 -3.78 3.73
N GLY A 22 5.79 -2.50 4.12
CA GLY A 22 6.66 -1.81 5.05
C GLY A 22 6.54 -0.30 4.88
N ALA A 23 7.03 0.48 5.86
CA ALA A 23 7.09 1.93 5.75
C ALA A 23 8.47 2.37 5.24
N GLY A 24 8.50 3.15 4.16
CA GLY A 24 9.73 3.84 3.69
C GLY A 24 9.86 5.28 4.21
N ILE A 25 8.89 5.72 5.01
CA ILE A 25 8.86 7.04 5.64
C ILE A 25 8.94 6.94 7.17
N PRO A 26 9.54 7.92 7.85
CA PRO A 26 9.50 7.97 9.31
C PRO A 26 8.06 8.18 9.78
N ILE A 27 7.55 7.26 10.61
CA ILE A 27 6.23 7.36 11.24
C ILE A 27 6.42 7.82 12.70
N PRO A 28 5.81 8.94 13.13
CA PRO A 28 5.91 9.41 14.51
C PRO A 28 5.40 8.37 15.52
N ALA A 29 6.02 8.32 16.70
CA ALA A 29 5.65 7.36 17.75
C ALA A 29 4.22 7.53 18.30
N THR A 30 3.57 8.65 17.99
CA THR A 30 2.18 8.97 18.36
C THR A 30 1.15 8.39 17.39
N VAL A 31 1.58 7.77 16.29
CA VAL A 31 0.72 7.21 15.24
C VAL A 31 0.81 5.68 15.28
N VAL A 32 -0.33 5.01 15.18
CA VAL A 32 -0.38 3.55 15.06
C VAL A 32 0.16 3.14 13.69
N GLN A 33 1.11 2.22 13.66
CA GLN A 33 1.61 1.65 12.42
C GLN A 33 1.02 0.25 12.21
N ILE A 34 0.35 0.04 11.08
CA ILE A 34 -0.22 -1.24 10.67
C ILE A 34 0.55 -1.72 9.44
N THR A 35 1.29 -2.80 9.54
CA THR A 35 2.00 -3.36 8.38
C THR A 35 1.13 -4.41 7.70
N PHE A 36 0.84 -4.19 6.42
CA PHE A 36 0.07 -5.10 5.56
C PHE A 36 1.00 -5.81 4.58
N GLY A 37 1.22 -7.11 4.76
CA GLY A 37 2.15 -7.91 3.95
C GLY A 37 1.60 -8.31 2.57
N ASN A 38 1.47 -7.37 1.65
CA ASN A 38 0.76 -7.53 0.37
C ASN A 38 1.23 -8.68 -0.53
N ASP A 39 2.48 -9.13 -0.44
CA ASP A 39 3.00 -10.23 -1.29
C ASP A 39 2.25 -11.55 -1.09
N ALA A 40 1.80 -11.83 0.14
CA ALA A 40 0.96 -13.00 0.41
C ALA A 40 -0.49 -12.79 -0.07
N PHE A 41 -0.96 -11.54 -0.10
CA PHE A 41 -2.32 -11.21 -0.53
C PHE A 41 -2.45 -11.32 -2.06
N ALA A 42 -1.50 -10.76 -2.78
CA ALA A 42 -1.35 -10.86 -4.23
C ALA A 42 0.14 -10.80 -4.57
N VAL A 43 0.65 -11.87 -5.20
CA VAL A 43 2.07 -12.01 -5.50
C VAL A 43 2.46 -11.05 -6.63
N GLN A 44 3.64 -10.44 -6.52
CA GLN A 44 4.12 -9.41 -7.45
C GLN A 44 5.58 -9.62 -7.93
N ASN A 45 6.09 -10.86 -7.90
CA ASN A 45 7.49 -11.14 -8.25
C ASN A 45 7.78 -10.86 -9.72
N ASP A 46 6.85 -11.25 -10.61
CA ASP A 46 7.01 -11.16 -12.06
C ASP A 46 5.66 -11.29 -12.78
N ARG A 47 5.69 -11.33 -14.11
CA ARG A 47 4.48 -11.49 -14.95
C ARG A 47 3.81 -12.86 -14.81
N GLY A 48 4.54 -13.91 -14.46
CA GLY A 48 4.02 -15.26 -14.21
C GLY A 48 3.28 -15.37 -12.88
N SER A 49 3.51 -14.42 -11.96
CA SER A 49 2.83 -14.32 -10.65
C SER A 49 1.36 -13.87 -10.74
N ARG A 50 0.84 -13.63 -11.95
CA ARG A 50 -0.56 -13.20 -12.16
C ARG A 50 -1.54 -14.19 -11.54
N ALA A 51 -2.56 -13.64 -10.88
CA ALA A 51 -3.61 -14.40 -10.21
C ALA A 51 -3.12 -15.36 -9.11
N GLN A 52 -1.95 -15.10 -8.52
CA GLN A 52 -1.43 -15.84 -7.37
C GLN A 52 -1.61 -15.04 -6.08
N GLY A 53 -1.92 -15.71 -4.98
CA GLY A 53 -2.07 -15.11 -3.65
C GLY A 53 -3.43 -15.36 -3.02
N LEU A 54 -3.57 -14.97 -1.75
CA LEU A 54 -4.77 -15.21 -0.96
C LEU A 54 -6.03 -14.55 -1.53
N PHE A 55 -5.90 -13.43 -2.25
CA PHE A 55 -7.02 -12.76 -2.90
C PHE A 55 -7.59 -13.58 -4.07
N CYS A 56 -6.71 -14.24 -4.84
CA CYS A 56 -7.11 -15.00 -6.03
C CYS A 56 -7.53 -16.44 -5.66
N ASN A 57 -7.03 -16.97 -4.54
CA ASN A 57 -7.47 -18.23 -3.97
C ASN A 57 -8.74 -18.01 -3.14
N HIS A 58 -9.90 -17.96 -3.81
CA HIS A 58 -11.23 -17.60 -3.27
C HIS A 58 -11.67 -18.37 -2.00
N LEU A 59 -10.96 -19.41 -1.57
CA LEU A 59 -11.24 -20.28 -0.42
C LEU A 59 -10.89 -19.69 0.98
N LEU A 60 -10.35 -18.46 1.07
CA LEU A 60 -9.91 -17.87 2.35
C LEU A 60 -10.54 -16.50 2.68
N TYR A 61 -11.63 -16.14 2.02
CA TYR A 61 -12.29 -14.84 2.21
C TYR A 61 -12.94 -14.58 3.60
N PRO A 62 -13.23 -15.55 4.51
CA PRO A 62 -13.95 -15.18 5.74
C PRO A 62 -13.07 -14.81 6.94
N LEU A 63 -11.74 -14.77 6.85
CA LEU A 63 -10.86 -14.49 8.00
C LEU A 63 -9.93 -13.29 7.76
N TRP A 64 -10.51 -12.15 7.39
CA TRP A 64 -9.83 -10.88 7.62
C TRP A 64 -9.80 -10.60 9.13
N PRO A 65 -8.67 -10.16 9.74
CA PRO A 65 -8.65 -9.79 11.14
C PRO A 65 -9.33 -8.42 11.34
N ALA A 66 -10.65 -8.37 11.20
CA ALA A 66 -11.48 -7.28 11.68
C ALA A 66 -11.39 -7.16 13.23
N ALA A 67 -10.90 -8.20 13.90
CA ALA A 67 -10.77 -8.26 15.35
C ALA A 67 -9.64 -7.39 15.94
N GLN A 68 -8.59 -7.04 15.17
CA GLN A 68 -7.47 -6.23 15.70
C GLN A 68 -7.61 -4.72 15.41
N CYS A 69 -8.49 -4.30 14.50
CA CYS A 69 -8.75 -2.91 14.17
C CYS A 69 -9.92 -2.27 14.96
N ARG A 70 -10.22 -2.74 16.18
CA ARG A 70 -11.30 -2.14 17.01
C ARG A 70 -10.89 -0.87 17.76
N ARG A 71 -9.62 -0.44 17.69
CA ARG A 71 -9.09 0.78 18.33
C ARG A 71 -8.74 1.94 17.37
N VAL A 72 -8.88 1.75 16.06
CA VAL A 72 -8.61 2.78 15.06
C VAL A 72 -9.94 3.41 14.68
N ARG A 73 -10.25 4.60 15.20
CA ARG A 73 -11.60 5.16 15.08
C ARG A 73 -11.69 6.57 14.50
N ALA A 74 -10.60 7.17 14.02
CA ALA A 74 -10.70 8.57 13.62
C ALA A 74 -9.92 8.96 12.36
N TRP A 75 -8.74 8.41 12.09
CA TRP A 75 -7.92 8.87 10.94
C TRP A 75 -7.05 7.72 10.44
N LEU A 76 -7.25 7.32 9.19
CA LEU A 76 -6.50 6.24 8.55
C LEU A 76 -5.72 6.78 7.35
N GLY A 77 -4.39 6.65 7.40
CA GLY A 77 -3.50 6.91 6.28
C GLY A 77 -3.02 5.62 5.63
N VAL A 78 -2.51 5.72 4.40
CA VAL A 78 -1.82 4.64 3.69
C VAL A 78 -0.51 5.12 3.10
N THR A 79 0.53 4.29 3.17
CA THR A 79 1.84 4.55 2.57
C THR A 79 2.50 3.28 2.04
N GLY A 80 3.48 3.46 1.17
CA GLY A 80 4.34 2.42 0.60
C GLY A 80 5.41 3.06 -0.29
N CYS A 81 6.48 2.32 -0.56
CA CYS A 81 7.59 2.76 -1.42
C CYS A 81 7.68 1.91 -2.69
N SER A 82 8.06 2.51 -3.83
CA SER A 82 8.29 1.83 -5.11
C SER A 82 7.06 1.03 -5.56
N GLY A 83 7.15 -0.29 -5.75
CA GLY A 83 6.02 -1.16 -6.08
C GLY A 83 4.86 -1.05 -5.08
N ASN A 84 5.17 -1.02 -3.78
CA ASN A 84 4.19 -0.85 -2.72
C ASN A 84 3.64 0.59 -2.68
N GLY A 85 4.39 1.57 -3.18
CA GLY A 85 3.93 2.94 -3.37
C GLY A 85 2.84 3.04 -4.44
N LYS A 86 2.89 2.20 -5.49
CA LYS A 86 1.81 2.09 -6.49
C LYS A 86 0.54 1.52 -5.85
N VAL A 87 0.69 0.47 -5.03
CA VAL A 87 -0.44 -0.12 -4.27
C VAL A 87 -1.04 0.90 -3.32
N ALA A 88 -0.22 1.65 -2.57
CA ALA A 88 -0.70 2.72 -1.69
C ALA A 88 -1.47 3.81 -2.45
N PHE A 89 -1.05 4.13 -3.68
CA PHE A 89 -1.77 5.06 -4.57
C PHE A 89 -3.17 4.53 -4.94
N VAL A 90 -3.26 3.26 -5.31
CA VAL A 90 -4.54 2.61 -5.67
C VAL A 90 -5.46 2.49 -4.44
N VAL A 91 -4.92 2.10 -3.28
CA VAL A 91 -5.72 1.99 -2.05
C VAL A 91 -6.27 3.35 -1.63
N GLY A 92 -5.44 4.40 -1.60
CA GLY A 92 -5.89 5.73 -1.22
C GLY A 92 -6.90 6.35 -2.19
N THR A 93 -6.91 5.92 -3.45
CA THR A 93 -7.90 6.38 -4.45
C THR A 93 -9.20 5.58 -4.43
N LEU A 94 -9.16 4.28 -4.14
CA LEU A 94 -10.35 3.41 -4.17
C LEU A 94 -11.04 3.27 -2.80
N GLU A 95 -10.31 3.37 -1.70
CA GLU A 95 -10.85 3.22 -0.34
C GLU A 95 -11.17 4.59 0.27
N LYS A 96 -12.46 4.94 0.29
CA LYS A 96 -12.96 6.23 0.79
C LYS A 96 -12.68 6.49 2.27
N ARG A 97 -12.39 5.45 3.05
CA ARG A 97 -12.03 5.58 4.47
C ARG A 97 -10.59 6.04 4.69
N ILE A 98 -9.76 6.09 3.64
CA ILE A 98 -8.40 6.63 3.73
C ILE A 98 -8.46 8.16 3.70
N ALA A 99 -8.02 8.79 4.78
CA ALA A 99 -7.94 10.24 4.91
C ALA A 99 -6.65 10.82 4.32
N LEU A 100 -5.56 10.04 4.27
CA LEU A 100 -4.25 10.49 3.80
C LEU A 100 -3.54 9.39 2.99
N MET A 101 -3.07 9.74 1.80
CA MET A 101 -2.35 8.85 0.91
C MET A 101 -0.93 9.38 0.68
N ILE A 102 0.09 8.58 1.00
CA ILE A 102 1.51 8.94 0.88
C ILE A 102 2.24 7.90 0.01
N PRO A 103 2.16 8.01 -1.33
CA PRO A 103 2.86 7.13 -2.26
C PRO A 103 4.32 7.57 -2.42
N GLN A 104 5.26 6.90 -1.78
CA GLN A 104 6.68 7.22 -1.93
C GLN A 104 7.23 6.59 -3.21
N GLU A 105 7.86 7.41 -4.05
CA GLU A 105 8.64 6.95 -5.22
C GLU A 105 7.89 5.94 -6.12
N SER A 106 6.57 6.10 -6.22
CA SER A 106 5.71 5.12 -6.88
C SER A 106 5.89 5.11 -8.41
N GLY A 107 6.29 6.24 -9.01
CA GLY A 107 6.67 6.34 -10.41
C GLY A 107 5.59 5.85 -11.39
N SER A 108 6.01 5.14 -12.44
CA SER A 108 5.15 4.55 -13.48
C SER A 108 4.07 3.63 -12.90
N GLY A 109 2.79 3.96 -13.04
CA GLY A 109 1.68 3.21 -12.43
C GLY A 109 1.34 3.63 -11.00
N GLY A 110 1.94 4.72 -10.53
CA GLY A 110 1.54 5.46 -9.34
C GLY A 110 1.43 6.95 -9.67
N SER A 111 2.39 7.76 -9.22
CA SER A 111 2.37 9.22 -9.40
C SER A 111 2.70 9.71 -10.81
N ALA A 112 3.31 8.88 -11.67
CA ALA A 112 3.69 9.30 -13.02
C ALA A 112 2.54 9.12 -14.02
N TYR A 113 2.39 10.10 -14.92
CA TYR A 113 1.38 10.08 -15.97
C TYR A 113 1.88 9.41 -17.25
N TRP A 114 1.08 8.50 -17.81
CA TRP A 114 1.49 7.64 -18.91
C TRP A 114 1.88 8.37 -20.19
N HIS A 115 1.17 9.42 -20.58
CA HIS A 115 1.52 10.16 -21.80
C HIS A 115 2.81 10.96 -21.64
N ILE A 116 3.08 11.50 -20.44
CA ILE A 116 4.34 12.21 -20.17
C ILE A 116 5.49 11.21 -20.22
N LEU A 117 5.34 10.04 -19.61
CA LEU A 117 6.33 8.97 -19.71
C LEU A 117 6.56 8.57 -21.19
N GLY A 118 5.49 8.43 -21.98
CA GLY A 118 5.62 8.18 -23.43
C GLY A 118 6.47 9.23 -24.16
N SER A 119 6.20 10.51 -23.88
CA SER A 119 6.95 11.64 -24.45
C SER A 119 8.42 11.67 -24.00
N GLU A 120 8.72 11.35 -22.74
CA GLU A 120 10.10 11.36 -22.24
C GLU A 120 10.89 10.13 -22.75
N ASN A 121 10.20 9.01 -22.97
CA ASN A 121 10.80 7.77 -23.49
C ASN A 121 11.12 7.92 -24.97
N SER A 122 10.28 8.59 -25.76
CA SER A 122 10.57 8.88 -27.18
C SER A 122 11.77 9.83 -27.36
N LYS A 123 12.11 10.62 -26.34
CA LYS A 123 13.34 11.42 -26.27
C LYS A 123 14.57 10.61 -25.81
N GLY A 124 14.44 9.30 -25.66
CA GLY A 124 15.53 8.40 -25.27
C GLY A 124 15.87 8.39 -23.78
N LYS A 125 15.01 8.94 -22.90
CA LYS A 125 15.25 8.87 -21.46
C LYS A 125 15.02 7.45 -20.93
N ALA A 126 15.89 7.01 -20.02
CA ALA A 126 15.78 5.72 -19.34
C ALA A 126 14.66 5.78 -18.27
N ILE A 127 13.41 5.60 -18.70
CA ILE A 127 12.23 5.69 -17.83
C ILE A 127 11.33 4.45 -17.96
N GLN A 128 10.71 4.06 -16.85
CA GLN A 128 9.79 2.93 -16.80
C GLN A 128 8.47 3.29 -17.53
N MET A 129 8.05 2.42 -18.45
CA MET A 129 6.81 2.54 -19.23
C MET A 129 5.76 1.52 -18.79
N SER A 130 4.48 1.79 -19.10
CA SER A 130 3.41 0.82 -18.91
C SER A 130 3.68 -0.40 -19.79
N GLY A 131 3.80 -1.59 -19.19
CA GLY A 131 3.97 -2.85 -19.93
C GLY A 131 5.41 -3.30 -20.20
N ARG A 132 6.41 -2.67 -19.58
CA ARG A 132 7.75 -3.27 -19.42
C ARG A 132 7.93 -3.73 -17.98
#